data_AF-A0A2V6TU14-F1
#
_entry.id   AF-A0A2V6TU14-F1
#
_cell.length_a   1.000
_cell.length_b   1.000
_cell.length_c   1.000
_cell.angle_alpha   90.00
_cell.angle_beta   90.00
_cell.angle_gamma   90.00
#
_symmetry.space_group_name_H-M   'P 1'
#
loop_
_entity.id
_entity.type
_entity.pdbx_description
1 polymer ?
#
loop_
_entity_poly.entity_id
_entity_poly.type
_entity_poly.pdbx_seq_one_letter_code
_entity_poly.pdbx_strand_id
1 'polypeptide(L)'
;MTDKTADPLHPHARDLDPPASGLNRYPPVMRWDDWEEYDAKAWPRRVPRRYSLIPTICFNCEAGCGLLAYVDKQTLKIQKFEGNPEHPGSRGRNCAKGPATLNQVQDPERILYPLRRSG
;
A
#
# COMPACT_ATOMS: atom_id res chain seq x y z
N MET A 1 2.77 -22.65 -5.27
CA MET A 1 1.59 -23.53 -5.13
C MET A 1 0.46 -22.66 -4.62
N THR A 2 -0.23 -21.95 -5.53
CA THR A 2 -1.32 -21.04 -5.18
C THR A 2 -2.61 -21.81 -5.17
N ASP A 3 -3.17 -22.03 -3.97
CA ASP A 3 -4.48 -22.62 -3.78
C ASP A 3 -5.52 -21.73 -4.48
N LYS A 4 -6.12 -22.29 -5.54
CA LYS A 4 -7.05 -21.60 -6.45
C LYS A 4 -8.51 -21.94 -6.15
N THR A 5 -8.84 -22.54 -5.02
CA THR A 5 -10.20 -23.08 -4.82
C THR A 5 -10.69 -23.03 -3.36
N ALA A 6 -10.51 -21.90 -2.67
CA ALA A 6 -11.22 -21.69 -1.40
C ALA A 6 -12.65 -21.19 -1.68
N ASP A 7 -13.64 -21.95 -1.23
CA ASP A 7 -15.06 -21.61 -1.30
C ASP A 7 -15.33 -20.28 -0.57
N PRO A 8 -16.14 -19.34 -1.12
CA PRO A 8 -16.33 -18.03 -0.50
C PRO A 8 -16.94 -18.15 0.90
N LEU A 9 -16.34 -17.48 1.89
CA LEU A 9 -16.83 -17.47 3.28
C LEU A 9 -18.25 -16.88 3.44
N HIS A 10 -18.76 -16.16 2.45
CA HIS A 10 -20.06 -15.50 2.49
C HIS A 10 -21.06 -16.23 1.55
N PRO A 11 -22.23 -16.67 2.04
CA PRO A 11 -23.17 -17.48 1.25
C PRO A 11 -23.59 -16.83 -0.07
N HIS A 12 -23.87 -15.52 -0.05
CA HIS A 12 -24.27 -14.78 -1.26
C HIS A 12 -23.12 -14.44 -2.20
N ALA A 13 -21.85 -14.67 -1.81
CA ALA A 13 -20.72 -14.44 -2.71
C ALA A 13 -20.59 -15.53 -3.79
N ARG A 14 -21.33 -16.65 -3.63
CA ARG A 14 -21.45 -17.71 -4.63
C ARG A 14 -22.30 -17.33 -5.83
N ASP A 15 -23.25 -16.41 -5.61
CA ASP A 15 -24.21 -15.97 -6.62
C ASP A 15 -23.72 -14.74 -7.41
N LEU A 16 -22.54 -14.21 -7.05
CA LEU A 16 -21.93 -13.08 -7.75
C LEU A 16 -21.19 -13.58 -8.99
N ASP A 17 -21.31 -12.84 -10.09
CA ASP A 17 -20.47 -13.06 -11.25
C ASP A 17 -18.99 -13.02 -10.84
N PRO A 18 -18.16 -13.93 -11.38
CA PRO A 18 -16.73 -13.86 -11.16
C PRO A 18 -16.24 -12.47 -11.61
N PRO A 19 -15.35 -11.82 -10.84
CA PRO A 19 -14.88 -10.48 -11.19
C PRO A 19 -14.30 -10.52 -12.60
N ALA A 20 -14.82 -9.64 -13.48
CA ALA A 20 -14.38 -9.55 -14.86
C ALA A 20 -12.84 -9.48 -14.92
N SER A 21 -12.23 -10.36 -15.72
CA SER A 21 -10.77 -10.39 -15.86
C SER A 21 -10.29 -9.06 -16.44
N GLY A 22 -9.40 -8.36 -15.73
CA GLY A 22 -8.76 -7.13 -16.22
C GLY A 22 -8.59 -6.03 -15.17
N LEU A 23 -9.38 -6.03 -14.09
CA LEU A 23 -9.23 -5.07 -12.99
C LEU A 23 -8.57 -5.74 -11.79
N ASN A 24 -7.23 -5.66 -11.71
CA ASN A 24 -6.51 -6.05 -10.52
C ASN A 24 -6.67 -4.97 -9.44
N ARG A 25 -7.15 -5.36 -8.25
CA ARG A 25 -7.24 -4.43 -7.10
C ARG A 25 -5.86 -4.02 -6.57
N TYR A 26 -4.86 -4.89 -6.74
CA TYR A 26 -3.51 -4.69 -6.27
C TYR A 26 -2.49 -5.17 -7.31
N PRO A 27 -1.28 -4.58 -7.32
CA PRO A 27 -0.15 -5.10 -8.08
C PRO A 27 0.18 -6.54 -7.67
N PRO A 28 0.44 -7.47 -8.61
CA PRO A 28 0.83 -8.83 -8.25
C PRO A 28 2.20 -8.82 -7.55
N VAL A 29 2.34 -9.62 -6.48
CA VAL A 29 3.54 -9.68 -5.62
C VAL A 29 4.83 -9.85 -6.42
N MET A 30 4.82 -10.70 -7.44
CA MET A 30 5.99 -10.97 -8.31
C MET A 30 6.51 -9.74 -9.06
N ARG A 31 5.75 -8.63 -9.08
CA ARG A 31 6.13 -7.37 -9.73
C ARG A 31 6.43 -6.25 -8.73
N TRP A 32 6.43 -6.52 -7.43
CA TRP A 32 6.61 -5.48 -6.41
C TRP A 32 7.99 -4.84 -6.45
N ASP A 33 9.03 -5.57 -6.85
CA ASP A 33 10.37 -5.00 -6.98
C ASP A 33 10.48 -3.91 -8.06
N ASP A 34 9.58 -3.97 -9.06
CA ASP A 34 9.60 -3.08 -10.23
C ASP A 34 8.20 -2.89 -10.83
N TRP A 35 7.41 -2.06 -10.14
CA TRP A 35 6.05 -1.72 -10.53
C TRP A 35 6.01 -0.41 -11.31
N GLU A 36 5.31 -0.39 -12.44
CA GLU A 36 5.11 0.83 -13.23
C GLU A 36 3.67 1.33 -13.09
N GLU A 37 3.51 2.61 -12.75
CA GLU A 37 2.21 3.29 -12.68
C GLU A 37 2.34 4.71 -13.25
N TYR A 38 1.26 5.24 -13.83
CA TYR A 38 1.25 6.61 -14.33
C TYR A 38 1.02 7.61 -13.20
N ASP A 39 1.73 8.74 -13.27
CA ASP A 39 1.55 9.85 -12.34
C ASP A 39 0.16 10.49 -12.51
N ALA A 40 -0.73 10.22 -11.55
CA ALA A 40 -2.08 10.76 -11.54
C ALA A 40 -2.11 12.30 -11.54
N LYS A 41 -1.10 12.98 -10.96
CA LYS A 41 -1.02 14.45 -10.94
C LYS A 41 -0.63 15.04 -12.30
N ALA A 42 -0.08 14.23 -13.20
CA ALA A 42 0.32 14.67 -14.54
C ALA A 42 -0.82 14.60 -15.57
N TRP A 43 -2.01 14.12 -15.19
CA TRP A 43 -3.16 14.02 -16.08
C TRP A 43 -3.45 15.37 -16.79
N PRO A 44 -3.67 15.37 -18.13
CA PRO A 44 -3.90 14.23 -19.01
C PRO A 44 -2.65 13.56 -19.59
N ARG A 45 -1.45 14.06 -19.27
CA ARG A 45 -0.20 13.47 -19.79
C ARG A 45 0.07 12.14 -19.09
N ARG A 46 0.43 11.12 -19.89
CA ARG A 46 0.82 9.79 -19.39
C ARG A 46 2.30 9.79 -19.02
N VAL A 47 2.62 10.19 -17.79
CA VAL A 47 3.99 10.19 -17.28
C VAL A 47 4.22 8.91 -16.47
N PRO A 48 5.00 7.92 -16.97
CA PRO A 48 5.26 6.69 -16.23
C PRO A 48 6.20 6.94 -15.04
N ARG A 49 5.96 6.25 -13.93
CA ARG A 49 6.82 6.19 -12.75
C ARG A 49 7.06 4.74 -12.38
N ARG A 50 8.26 4.44 -11.86
CA ARG A 50 8.64 3.10 -11.40
C ARG A 50 8.83 3.08 -9.90
N TYR A 51 8.28 2.07 -9.26
CA TYR A 51 8.21 1.91 -7.82
C TYR A 51 8.74 0.55 -7.38
N SER A 52 9.36 0.52 -6.20
CA SER A 52 9.49 -0.67 -5.38
C SER A 52 8.38 -0.65 -4.33
N LEU A 53 7.59 -1.72 -4.27
CA LEU A 53 6.43 -1.87 -3.39
C LEU A 53 6.86 -2.68 -2.17
N ILE A 54 7.06 -1.99 -1.06
CA ILE A 54 7.69 -2.58 0.14
C ILE A 54 6.60 -2.83 1.20
N PRO A 55 6.38 -4.09 1.62
CA PRO A 55 5.48 -4.41 2.70
C PRO A 55 5.94 -3.79 4.02
N THR A 56 5.01 -3.19 4.75
CA THR A 56 5.25 -2.65 6.10
C THR A 56 3.97 -2.71 6.93
N ILE A 57 3.97 -2.17 8.14
CA ILE A 57 2.86 -2.20 9.08
C ILE A 57 2.49 -0.79 9.53
N CYS A 58 1.19 -0.53 9.68
CA CYS A 58 0.67 0.67 10.28
C CYS A 58 0.68 0.53 11.80
N PHE A 59 1.26 1.51 12.51
CA PHE A 59 1.30 1.52 13.98
C PHE A 59 0.51 2.69 14.60
N ASN A 60 -0.49 3.22 13.87
CA ASN A 60 -1.33 4.31 14.34
C ASN A 60 -2.44 3.85 15.31
N CYS A 61 -2.66 2.54 15.41
CA CYS A 61 -3.54 1.90 16.38
C CYS A 61 -3.11 0.43 16.58
N GLU A 62 -3.73 -0.23 17.55
CA GLU A 62 -3.50 -1.61 17.96
C GLU A 62 -3.82 -2.66 16.89
N ALA A 63 -4.55 -2.29 15.83
CA ALA A 63 -4.94 -3.22 14.77
C ALA A 63 -3.76 -3.70 13.90
N GLY A 64 -2.66 -2.95 13.84
CA GLY A 64 -1.46 -3.37 13.10
C GLY A 64 -1.71 -3.67 11.61
N CYS A 65 -2.51 -2.86 10.91
CA CYS A 65 -2.87 -3.14 9.52
C CYS A 65 -1.63 -3.14 8.61
N GLY A 66 -1.52 -4.11 7.71
CA GLY A 66 -0.46 -4.14 6.70
C GLY A 66 -0.59 -3.02 5.68
N LEU A 67 0.51 -2.31 5.46
CA LEU A 67 0.68 -1.28 4.45
C LEU A 67 1.60 -1.76 3.33
N LEU A 68 1.43 -1.22 2.14
CA LEU A 68 2.33 -1.37 1.01
C LEU A 68 2.88 0.01 0.64
N ALA A 69 4.17 0.22 0.85
CA ALA A 69 4.84 1.49 0.58
C ALA A 69 5.27 1.54 -0.89
N TYR A 70 4.81 2.53 -1.64
CA TYR A 70 5.26 2.78 -3.01
C TYR A 70 6.48 3.70 -2.98
N VAL A 71 7.67 3.12 -3.10
CA VAL A 71 8.95 3.85 -3.08
C VAL A 71 9.41 4.12 -4.50
N ASP A 72 9.52 5.39 -4.88
CA ASP A 72 9.98 5.78 -6.21
C ASP A 72 11.46 5.38 -6.39
N LYS A 73 11.76 4.60 -7.44
CA LYS A 73 13.09 4.02 -7.63
C LYS A 73 14.17 5.03 -8.00
N GLN A 74 13.79 6.23 -8.46
CA GLN A 74 14.73 7.28 -8.84
C GLN A 74 15.05 8.19 -7.66
N THR A 75 14.03 8.58 -6.89
CA THR A 75 14.15 9.54 -5.78
C THR A 75 14.32 8.88 -4.42
N LEU A 76 14.04 7.57 -4.32
CA LEU A 76 14.00 6.78 -3.09
C LEU A 76 13.01 7.31 -2.04
N LYS A 77 12.05 8.14 -2.47
CA LYS A 77 10.99 8.69 -1.61
C LYS A 77 9.75 7.83 -1.65
N ILE A 78 9.09 7.69 -0.50
CA ILE A 78 7.75 7.10 -0.40
C ILE A 78 6.76 8.09 -1.04
N GLN A 79 6.04 7.65 -2.07
CA GLN A 79 5.03 8.49 -2.75
C GLN A 79 3.62 8.28 -2.18
N LYS A 80 3.29 7.04 -1.80
CA LYS A 80 2.01 6.69 -1.18
C LYS A 80 2.12 5.41 -0.36
N PHE A 81 1.15 5.23 0.54
CA PHE A 81 0.88 3.96 1.18
C PHE A 81 -0.49 3.46 0.75
N GLU A 82 -0.57 2.18 0.40
CA GLU A 82 -1.83 1.47 0.19
C GLU A 82 -1.94 0.29 1.18
N GLY A 83 -3.03 -0.46 1.13
CA GLY A 83 -3.16 -1.68 1.91
C GLY A 83 -2.33 -2.81 1.31
N ASN A 84 -1.63 -3.56 2.16
CA ASN A 84 -0.95 -4.77 1.73
C ASN A 84 -1.96 -5.94 1.59
N PRO A 85 -2.24 -6.43 0.37
CA PRO A 85 -3.18 -7.54 0.16
C PRO A 85 -2.73 -8.85 0.80
N GLU A 86 -1.42 -9.06 0.95
CA GLU A 86 -0.83 -10.28 1.50
C GLU A 86 -0.79 -10.27 3.04
N HIS A 87 -1.15 -9.15 3.68
CA HIS A 87 -1.16 -9.08 5.13
C HIS A 87 -2.31 -9.93 5.71
N PRO A 88 -2.04 -10.90 6.62
CA PRO A 88 -3.02 -11.93 7.01
C PRO A 88 -4.27 -11.37 7.70
N GLY A 89 -4.09 -10.32 8.51
CA GLY A 89 -5.18 -9.65 9.22
C GLY A 89 -6.00 -8.74 8.30
N SER A 90 -5.41 -7.59 7.92
CA SER A 90 -6.09 -6.55 7.12
C SER A 90 -6.42 -6.94 5.67
N ARG A 91 -5.62 -7.78 5.00
CA ARG A 91 -5.82 -8.20 3.60
C ARG A 91 -6.09 -7.01 2.66
N GLY A 92 -5.26 -5.98 2.79
CA GLY A 92 -5.35 -4.73 2.03
C GLY A 92 -6.37 -3.71 2.53
N ARG A 93 -7.14 -3.99 3.58
CA ARG A 93 -8.10 -3.03 4.15
C ARG A 93 -7.44 -2.10 5.16
N ASN A 94 -7.51 -0.81 4.89
CA ASN A 94 -6.97 0.22 5.77
C ASN A 94 -8.06 1.25 6.12
N CYS A 95 -7.98 1.81 7.32
CA CYS A 95 -8.71 3.04 7.64
C CYS A 95 -7.97 4.27 7.08
N ALA A 96 -8.58 5.46 7.18
CA ALA A 96 -8.00 6.70 6.69
C ALA A 96 -6.60 7.01 7.27
N LYS A 97 -6.32 6.52 8.49
CA LYS A 97 -5.01 6.72 9.15
C LYS A 97 -3.87 6.00 8.45
N GLY A 98 -4.13 4.87 7.77
CA GLY A 98 -3.08 4.05 7.14
C GLY A 98 -2.33 4.80 6.02
N PRO A 99 -3.04 5.26 4.98
CA PRO A 99 -2.43 6.09 3.93
C PRO A 99 -1.83 7.40 4.46
N ALA A 100 -2.47 7.99 5.48
CA ALA A 100 -2.03 9.24 6.09
C ALA A 100 -0.72 9.14 6.90
N THR A 101 -0.19 7.94 7.17
CA THR A 101 1.13 7.76 7.79
C THR A 101 2.25 8.46 7.01
N LEU A 102 2.07 8.72 5.72
CA LEU A 102 3.01 9.54 4.95
C LEU A 102 3.22 10.95 5.55
N ASN A 103 2.17 11.53 6.13
CA ASN A 103 2.27 12.83 6.79
C ASN A 103 3.20 12.78 8.00
N GLN A 104 3.19 11.69 8.78
CA GLN A 104 4.10 11.52 9.92
C GLN A 104 5.55 11.34 9.47
N VAL A 105 5.78 10.67 8.34
CA VAL A 105 7.13 10.50 7.78
C VAL A 105 7.71 11.84 7.33
N GLN A 106 6.86 12.71 6.77
CA GLN A 106 7.21 14.02 6.19
C GLN A 106 6.90 15.20 7.11
N ASP A 107 6.56 14.94 8.37
CA ASP A 107 6.10 15.97 9.31
C ASP A 107 7.22 17.00 9.53
N PRO A 108 6.97 18.31 9.35
CA PRO A 108 7.97 19.35 9.56
C PRO A 108 8.47 19.42 11.01
N GLU A 109 7.69 18.93 11.97
CA GLU A 109 8.03 18.88 13.40
C GLU A 109 8.64 17.53 13.82
N ARG A 110 8.91 16.63 12.87
CA ARG A 110 9.49 15.32 13.15
C ARG A 110 10.86 15.44 13.82
N ILE A 111 11.05 14.73 14.92
CA ILE A 111 12.36 14.64 15.59
C ILE A 111 13.29 13.74 14.76
N LEU A 112 14.30 14.35 14.13
CA LEU A 112 15.22 13.66 13.20
C LEU A 112 16.51 13.15 13.86
N TYR A 113 16.86 13.69 15.03
CA TYR A 113 18.09 13.36 15.74
C TYR A 113 17.85 13.38 17.25
N PRO A 114 18.68 12.68 18.04
CA PRO A 114 18.59 12.73 19.49
C PRO A 114 18.71 14.17 20.02
N LEU A 115 17.84 14.55 20.96
CA LEU A 115 17.82 15.86 21.59
C LEU A 115 18.20 15.76 23.07
N ARG A 116 18.88 16.78 23.60
CA ARG A 116 19.20 16.93 25.03
C ARG A 116 18.57 18.22 25.56
N ARG A 117 17.83 18.13 26.67
CA ARG A 117 17.27 19.30 27.37
C ARG A 117 18.42 20.17 27.91
N SER A 118 18.36 21.49 27.69
CA SER A 118 19.42 22.45 28.05
C SER A 118 18.96 23.64 28.91
N GLY A 119 17.69 23.66 29.34
CA GLY A 119 17.17 24.53 30.40
C GLY A 119 16.50 23.67 31.47
#